data_AF-A0A091B3P3-F1
#
_entry.id   AF-A0A091B3P3-F1
#
_cell.length_a   1.000
_cell.length_b   1.000
_cell.length_c   1.000
_cell.angle_alpha   90.00
_cell.angle_beta   90.00
_cell.angle_gamma   90.00
#
_symmetry.space_group_name_H-M   'P 1'
#
loop_
_entity.id
_entity.type
_entity.pdbx_description
1 polymer ?
#
loop_
_entity_poly.entity_id
_entity_poly.type
_entity_poly.pdbx_seq_one_letter_code
_entity_poly.pdbx_strand_id
1 'polypeptide(L)'
;MFAVAISLLAPLASAQQAAVLRRPVEPVVAPVQAAEVDKDAVIQRLREKNRELSEENARLRARIDAMTALGGSEVRAYCASPSESRNTAGASESCGAYTCNATSGLCRDRCASSNDCDSSARCDIPSGVCVAVPRG
;
A
#
# COMPACT_ATOMS: atom_id res chain seq x y z
N MET A 1 -44.03 5.74 -20.00
CA MET A 1 -45.39 6.28 -19.89
C MET A 1 -46.35 5.11 -19.68
N PHE A 2 -47.08 5.18 -18.57
CA PHE A 2 -48.34 4.50 -18.21
C PHE A 2 -48.45 2.97 -18.20
N ALA A 3 -49.00 2.52 -17.07
CA ALA A 3 -49.30 1.18 -16.66
C ALA A 3 -50.80 0.86 -16.82
N VAL A 4 -51.14 -0.41 -16.53
CA VAL A 4 -52.46 -0.97 -16.17
C VAL A 4 -53.41 -1.08 -17.40
N ALA A 5 -54.20 -2.12 -17.64
CA ALA A 5 -54.93 -3.03 -16.76
C ALA A 5 -55.35 -4.29 -17.53
N ILE A 6 -55.33 -5.46 -16.91
CA ILE A 6 -56.21 -6.58 -17.30
C ILE A 6 -56.85 -7.11 -16.03
N SER A 7 -58.14 -6.83 -15.89
CA SER A 7 -59.04 -7.45 -14.92
C SER A 7 -59.74 -8.64 -15.59
N LEU A 8 -60.05 -9.70 -14.83
CA LEU A 8 -61.37 -10.36 -14.73
C LEU A 8 -61.27 -11.82 -14.19
N LEU A 9 -61.79 -11.99 -12.98
CA LEU A 9 -62.73 -13.03 -12.48
C LEU A 9 -62.58 -14.54 -12.83
N ALA A 10 -62.61 -15.35 -11.75
CA ALA A 10 -62.67 -16.82 -11.55
C ALA A 10 -63.96 -17.49 -12.13
N PRO A 11 -64.32 -18.79 -11.94
CA PRO A 11 -63.81 -19.88 -11.05
C PRO A 11 -63.86 -21.34 -11.65
N LEU A 12 -63.49 -22.36 -10.85
CA LEU A 12 -64.19 -23.67 -10.63
C LEU A 12 -63.29 -24.90 -10.42
N ALA A 13 -63.58 -25.58 -9.30
CA ALA A 13 -63.71 -27.04 -9.12
C ALA A 13 -62.50 -28.00 -9.28
N SER A 14 -62.03 -28.45 -8.11
CA SER A 14 -61.82 -29.85 -7.66
C SER A 14 -61.24 -30.91 -8.63
N ALA A 15 -59.99 -31.32 -8.39
CA ALA A 15 -59.49 -32.65 -8.75
C ALA A 15 -58.59 -33.23 -7.64
N GLN A 16 -59.22 -34.07 -6.82
CA GLN A 16 -58.76 -35.30 -6.17
C GLN A 16 -57.24 -35.62 -6.06
N GLN A 17 -56.84 -35.79 -4.80
CA GLN A 17 -56.15 -36.97 -4.27
C GLN A 17 -54.82 -37.42 -4.91
N ALA A 18 -53.74 -37.25 -4.13
CA ALA A 18 -52.85 -38.36 -3.82
C ALA A 18 -52.27 -38.16 -2.42
N ALA A 19 -52.75 -38.94 -1.47
CA ALA A 19 -52.17 -39.03 -0.13
C ALA A 19 -50.78 -39.67 -0.24
N VAL A 20 -49.74 -38.86 -0.37
CA VAL A 20 -48.37 -39.30 -0.14
C VAL A 20 -48.15 -39.30 1.36
N LEU A 21 -48.25 -40.49 1.96
CA LEU A 21 -47.77 -40.77 3.32
C LEU A 21 -46.27 -40.46 3.38
N ARG A 22 -45.94 -39.19 3.68
CA ARG A 22 -44.58 -38.79 4.04
C ARG A 22 -44.32 -39.31 5.45
N ARG A 23 -43.47 -40.33 5.55
CA ARG A 23 -42.82 -40.68 6.82
C ARG A 23 -42.18 -39.39 7.38
N PRO A 24 -42.40 -39.05 8.67
CA PRO A 24 -41.64 -37.97 9.28
C PRO A 24 -40.16 -38.39 9.28
N VAL A 25 -39.34 -37.65 8.54
CA VAL A 25 -37.89 -37.69 8.72
C VAL A 25 -37.64 -36.95 10.02
N GLU A 26 -37.35 -37.69 11.10
CA GLU A 26 -36.85 -37.05 12.31
C GLU A 26 -35.56 -36.30 11.96
N PRO A 27 -35.43 -35.03 12.38
CA PRO A 27 -34.18 -34.34 12.21
C PRO A 27 -33.15 -35.05 13.09
N VAL A 28 -32.17 -35.71 12.46
CA VAL A 28 -30.97 -36.16 13.17
C VAL A 28 -30.21 -34.88 13.54
N VAL A 29 -30.57 -34.31 14.69
CA VAL A 29 -29.78 -33.28 15.35
C VAL A 29 -28.56 -34.02 15.89
N ALA A 30 -27.51 -34.11 15.07
CA ALA A 30 -26.21 -34.53 15.57
C ALA A 30 -25.84 -33.59 16.73
N PRO A 31 -25.40 -34.11 17.90
CA PRO A 31 -24.94 -33.25 18.96
C PRO A 31 -23.75 -32.44 18.42
N VAL A 32 -23.93 -31.13 18.29
CA VAL A 32 -22.82 -30.21 18.12
C VAL A 32 -22.06 -30.28 19.44
N GLN A 33 -21.02 -31.11 19.48
CA GLN A 33 -20.07 -31.09 20.58
C GLN A 33 -19.38 -29.72 20.52
N ALA A 34 -19.86 -28.78 21.33
CA ALA A 34 -19.16 -27.54 21.57
C ALA A 34 -17.81 -27.94 22.18
N ALA A 35 -16.75 -27.94 21.36
CA ALA A 35 -15.40 -28.10 21.87
C ALA A 35 -15.18 -26.99 22.89
N GLU A 36 -15.05 -27.38 24.15
CA GLU A 36 -14.83 -26.45 25.25
C GLU A 36 -13.46 -25.80 25.02
N VAL A 37 -13.46 -24.52 24.66
CA VAL A 37 -12.23 -23.79 24.40
C VAL A 37 -11.50 -23.61 25.73
N ASP A 38 -10.30 -24.19 25.84
CA ASP A 38 -9.40 -23.96 26.96
C ASP A 38 -8.98 -22.48 26.98
N LYS A 39 -9.67 -21.71 27.81
CA LYS A 39 -9.50 -20.27 27.93
C LYS A 39 -8.11 -19.92 28.44
N ASP A 40 -7.53 -20.74 29.30
CA ASP A 40 -6.21 -20.46 29.88
C ASP A 40 -5.10 -20.68 28.86
N ALA A 41 -5.17 -21.77 28.08
CA ALA A 41 -4.25 -21.99 26.97
C ALA A 41 -4.33 -20.87 25.92
N VAL A 42 -5.54 -20.38 25.63
CA VAL A 42 -5.75 -19.24 24.72
C VAL A 42 -5.16 -17.94 25.30
N ILE A 43 -5.39 -17.65 26.58
CA ILE A 43 -4.86 -16.46 27.24
C ILE A 43 -3.33 -16.46 27.22
N GLN A 44 -2.69 -17.59 27.51
CA GLN A 44 -1.22 -17.68 27.48
C GLN A 44 -0.66 -17.45 26.07
N ARG A 45 -1.26 -18.09 25.06
CA ARG A 45 -0.87 -17.87 23.65
C ARG A 45 -1.01 -16.41 23.24
N LEU A 46 -2.10 -15.76 23.64
CA LEU A 46 -2.33 -14.34 23.33
C LEU A 46 -1.30 -13.43 24.02
N ARG A 47 -0.93 -13.71 25.27
CA ARG A 47 0.11 -12.95 25.98
C ARG A 47 1.47 -13.08 25.31
N GLU A 48 1.83 -14.29 24.92
CA GLU A 48 3.09 -14.54 24.22
C GLU A 48 3.12 -13.82 22.86
N LYS A 49 2.04 -13.92 22.09
CA LYS A 49 1.92 -13.21 20.81
C LYS A 49 1.96 -11.69 20.98
N ASN A 50 1.30 -11.15 22.01
CA ASN A 50 1.35 -9.72 22.30
C ASN A 50 2.76 -9.24 22.65
N ARG A 51 3.55 -10.05 23.40
CA ARG A 51 4.95 -9.72 23.69
C ARG A 51 5.78 -9.68 22.42
N GLU A 52 5.69 -10.73 21.59
CA GLU A 52 6.39 -10.81 20.29
C GLU A 52 6.05 -9.61 19.40
N LEU A 53 4.76 -9.30 19.25
CA LEU A 53 4.30 -8.16 18.46
C LEU A 53 4.75 -6.81 19.04
N SER A 54 4.87 -6.69 20.36
CA SER A 54 5.37 -5.48 21.00
C SER A 54 6.86 -5.26 20.69
N GLU A 55 7.66 -6.32 20.78
CA GLU A 55 9.08 -6.29 20.43
C GLU A 55 9.29 -5.97 18.94
N GLU A 56 8.51 -6.59 18.06
CA GLU A 56 8.53 -6.28 16.63
C GLU A 56 8.14 -4.83 16.34
N ASN A 57 7.08 -4.32 16.97
CA ASN A 57 6.69 -2.93 16.82
C ASN A 57 7.79 -1.96 17.27
N ALA A 58 8.45 -2.24 18.39
CA ALA A 58 9.56 -1.42 18.86
C ALA A 58 10.71 -1.40 17.85
N ARG A 59 11.08 -2.57 17.30
CA ARG A 59 12.11 -2.69 16.27
C ARG A 59 11.75 -1.94 14.98
N LEU A 60 10.51 -2.09 14.50
CA LEU A 60 10.05 -1.41 13.29
C LEU A 60 10.03 0.10 13.46
N ARG A 61 9.58 0.59 14.62
CA ARG A 61 9.61 2.03 14.95
C ARG A 61 11.05 2.57 14.96
N ALA A 62 11.97 1.87 15.63
CA ALA A 62 13.38 2.28 15.64
C ALA A 62 13.98 2.35 14.22
N ARG A 63 13.59 1.44 13.32
CA ARG A 63 14.04 1.47 11.93
C ARG A 63 13.43 2.62 11.14
N ILE A 64 12.13 2.90 11.34
CA ILE A 64 11.49 4.08 10.74
C ILE A 64 12.26 5.34 11.18
N ASP A 65 12.51 5.49 12.47
CA ASP A 65 13.26 6.63 13.00
C ASP A 65 14.67 6.71 12.39
N ALA A 66 15.36 5.59 12.25
CA ALA A 66 16.68 5.54 11.59
C ALA A 66 16.62 6.02 10.13
N MET A 67 15.51 5.79 9.41
CA MET A 67 15.34 6.19 8.01
C MET A 67 14.79 7.61 7.84
N THR A 68 13.99 8.10 8.79
CA THR A 68 13.20 9.34 8.61
C THR A 68 13.60 10.48 9.53
N ALA A 69 14.31 10.23 10.63
CA ALA A 69 14.78 11.29 11.50
C ALA A 69 15.90 12.10 10.81
N LEU A 70 15.99 13.40 11.13
CA LEU A 70 17.12 14.23 10.72
C LEU A 70 18.42 13.63 11.29
N GLY A 71 19.36 13.30 10.40
CA GLY A 71 20.61 12.63 10.79
C GLY A 71 20.45 11.16 11.18
N GLY A 72 19.30 10.55 10.88
CA GLY A 72 19.09 9.11 11.07
C GLY A 72 20.13 8.28 10.30
N SER A 73 20.53 7.15 10.89
CA SER A 73 21.62 6.31 10.37
C SER A 73 21.30 5.62 9.04
N GLU A 74 20.03 5.51 8.68
CA GLU A 74 19.55 4.90 7.44
C GLU A 74 18.93 5.93 6.48
N VAL A 75 19.13 7.23 6.74
CA VAL A 75 18.67 8.27 5.81
C VAL A 75 19.41 8.13 4.48
N ARG A 76 18.63 8.01 3.40
CA ARG A 76 19.18 7.81 2.05
C ARG A 76 18.63 8.84 1.07
N ALA A 77 19.53 9.41 0.29
CA ALA A 77 19.18 10.28 -0.83
C ALA A 77 18.77 9.46 -2.08
N TYR A 78 17.91 10.03 -2.90
CA TYR A 78 17.45 9.45 -4.16
C TYR A 78 16.99 10.55 -5.11
N CYS A 79 17.09 10.28 -6.42
CA CYS A 79 16.57 11.19 -7.43
C CYS A 79 15.06 11.00 -7.59
N ALA A 80 14.28 12.03 -7.27
CA ALA A 80 12.84 12.04 -7.55
C ALA A 80 12.56 12.34 -9.03
N SER A 81 13.45 13.13 -9.65
CA SER A 81 13.48 13.42 -11.08
C SER A 81 14.92 13.73 -11.52
N PRO A 82 15.20 13.90 -12.82
CA PRO A 82 16.53 14.32 -13.27
C PRO A 82 17.00 15.66 -12.69
N SER A 83 16.11 16.51 -12.19
CA SER A 83 16.43 17.84 -11.66
C SER A 83 16.10 18.00 -10.17
N GLU A 84 15.72 16.92 -9.47
CA GLU A 84 15.32 16.97 -8.05
C GLU A 84 15.89 15.80 -7.25
N SER A 85 16.61 16.13 -6.18
CA SER A 85 17.12 15.21 -5.16
C SER A 85 16.18 15.22 -3.96
N ARG A 86 15.91 14.05 -3.38
CA ARG A 86 15.14 13.89 -2.14
C ARG A 86 15.81 12.93 -1.19
N ASN A 87 15.41 12.93 0.07
CA ASN A 87 15.81 11.89 1.01
C ASN A 87 14.64 11.31 1.81
N THR A 88 14.87 10.17 2.46
CA THR A 88 13.87 9.47 3.28
C THR A 88 13.46 10.25 4.53
N ALA A 89 14.23 11.27 4.94
CA ALA A 89 13.86 12.21 6.01
C ALA A 89 12.95 13.35 5.53
N GLY A 90 12.59 13.38 4.24
CA GLY A 90 11.64 14.35 3.68
C GLY A 90 12.26 15.65 3.16
N ALA A 91 13.60 15.77 3.13
CA ALA A 91 14.24 16.91 2.47
C ALA A 91 14.14 16.77 0.94
N SER A 92 14.05 17.91 0.25
CA SER A 92 14.11 18.01 -1.21
C SER A 92 14.99 19.19 -1.63
N GLU A 93 15.67 19.04 -2.75
CA GLU A 93 16.54 20.04 -3.37
C GLU A 93 16.37 20.02 -4.89
N SER A 94 16.24 21.21 -5.50
CA SER A 94 16.34 21.38 -6.95
C SER A 94 17.81 21.47 -7.36
N CYS A 95 18.20 20.67 -8.35
CA CYS A 95 19.59 20.59 -8.82
C CYS A 95 20.02 21.78 -9.70
N GLY A 96 19.09 22.70 -10.01
CA GLY A 96 19.39 23.91 -10.77
C GLY A 96 19.93 23.59 -12.17
N ALA A 97 21.17 23.99 -12.45
CA ALA A 97 21.83 23.75 -13.74
C ALA A 97 22.39 22.33 -13.89
N TYR A 98 22.34 21.51 -12.84
CA TYR A 98 22.88 20.15 -12.82
C TYR A 98 21.77 19.10 -12.85
N THR A 99 22.14 17.87 -13.23
CA THR A 99 21.27 16.70 -13.07
C THR A 99 21.50 16.01 -11.73
N CYS A 100 20.48 15.29 -11.25
CA CYS A 100 20.60 14.41 -10.11
C CYS A 100 21.42 13.17 -10.46
N ASN A 101 22.37 12.81 -9.59
CA ASN A 101 23.21 11.64 -9.77
C ASN A 101 22.45 10.38 -9.31
N ALA A 102 22.09 9.51 -10.26
CA ALA A 102 21.35 8.28 -9.96
C ALA A 102 22.05 7.31 -9.00
N THR A 103 23.38 7.41 -8.86
CA THR A 103 24.17 6.56 -7.95
C THR A 103 24.17 7.08 -6.52
N SER A 104 24.42 8.38 -6.31
CA SER A 104 24.43 8.96 -4.95
C SER A 104 23.06 9.41 -4.48
N GLY A 105 22.13 9.63 -5.40
CA GLY A 105 20.81 10.22 -5.12
C GLY A 105 20.84 11.72 -4.83
N LEU A 106 22.01 12.36 -4.97
CA LEU A 106 22.22 13.79 -4.72
C LEU A 106 22.38 14.57 -6.02
N CYS A 107 22.12 15.88 -5.97
CA CYS A 107 22.44 16.77 -7.07
C CYS A 107 23.95 16.75 -7.35
N ARG A 108 24.32 16.74 -8.63
CA ARG A 108 25.71 16.96 -9.02
C ARG A 108 26.09 18.40 -8.70
N ASP A 109 27.34 18.58 -8.29
CA ASP A 109 27.97 19.88 -8.05
C ASP A 109 29.02 20.23 -9.13
N ARG A 110 29.39 19.24 -9.94
CA ARG A 110 30.30 19.34 -11.08
C ARG A 110 29.82 18.49 -12.25
N CYS A 111 30.23 18.89 -13.44
CA CYS A 111 29.99 18.17 -14.67
C CYS A 111 31.29 17.63 -15.28
N ALA A 112 31.23 16.45 -15.87
CA ALA A 112 32.27 15.89 -16.73
C ALA A 112 31.83 15.89 -18.20
N SER A 113 30.52 16.00 -18.44
CA SER A 113 29.91 16.07 -19.77
C SER A 113 28.64 16.93 -19.72
N SER A 114 28.15 17.37 -20.89
CA SER A 114 26.89 18.14 -20.94
C SER A 114 25.67 17.33 -20.50
N ASN A 115 25.75 16.00 -20.39
CA ASN A 115 24.66 15.17 -19.85
C ASN A 115 24.52 15.29 -18.33
N ASP A 116 25.54 15.81 -17.65
CA ASP A 116 25.50 16.11 -16.22
C ASP A 116 24.80 17.45 -15.92
N CYS A 117 24.44 18.19 -16.97
CA CYS A 117 23.76 19.47 -16.88
C CYS A 117 22.28 19.32 -17.23
N ASP A 118 21.45 20.19 -16.66
CA ASP A 118 20.07 20.34 -17.09
C ASP A 118 20.00 20.76 -18.58
N SER A 119 18.85 20.52 -19.20
CA SER A 119 18.54 20.89 -20.59
C SER A 119 18.84 22.34 -20.97
N SER A 120 18.83 23.25 -20.00
CA SER A 120 19.13 24.68 -20.18
C SER A 120 20.61 25.05 -20.07
N ALA A 121 21.49 24.09 -19.76
CA ALA A 121 22.91 24.31 -19.51
C ALA A 121 23.80 23.34 -20.32
N ARG A 122 25.08 23.68 -20.44
CA ARG A 122 26.13 22.80 -20.95
C ARG A 122 27.33 22.80 -20.03
N CYS A 123 28.09 21.72 -20.06
CA CYS A 123 29.27 21.60 -19.25
C CYS A 123 30.42 22.40 -19.86
N ASP A 124 30.93 23.37 -19.10
CA ASP A 124 32.22 23.99 -19.38
C ASP A 124 33.33 23.07 -18.85
N ILE A 125 33.84 22.19 -19.71
CA ILE A 125 34.79 21.13 -19.33
C ILE A 125 36.03 21.66 -18.58
N PRO A 126 36.66 22.79 -18.96
CA PRO A 126 37.78 23.36 -18.21
C PRO A 126 37.46 23.70 -16.74
N SER A 127 36.26 24.22 -16.45
CA SER A 127 35.87 24.59 -15.08
C SER A 127 35.12 23.48 -14.35
N GLY A 128 34.54 22.54 -15.09
CA GLY A 128 33.67 21.49 -14.56
C GLY A 128 32.31 22.01 -14.06
N VAL A 129 31.87 23.17 -14.57
CA VAL A 129 30.64 23.86 -14.15
C VAL A 129 29.60 23.83 -15.27
N CYS A 130 28.33 23.62 -14.92
CA CYS A 130 27.23 23.77 -15.86
C CYS A 130 26.90 25.26 -16.07
N VAL A 131 27.08 25.75 -17.29
CA VAL A 131 26.82 27.13 -17.68
C VAL A 131 25.59 27.21 -18.57
N ALA A 132 24.77 28.25 -18.39
CA ALA A 132 23.55 28.44 -19.16
C ALA A 132 23.85 28.58 -20.67
N VAL A 133 23.04 27.92 -21.51
CA VAL A 133 23.12 28.09 -22.97
C VAL A 133 22.32 29.34 -23.35
N PRO A 134 22.91 30.31 -24.10
CA PRO A 134 22.18 31.46 -24.60
C PRO A 134 20.98 31.01 -25.44
N ARG A 135 19.79 31.50 -25.12
CA ARG A 135 18.60 31.32 -25.97
C ARG A 135 18.68 32.36 -27.09
N GLY A 136 19.01 31.90 -28.29
CA GLY A 136 18.97 32.71 -29.51
C GLY A 136 17.56 33.02 -29.98
#